data_AF-A0A1H4MSI6-F1
#
_entry.id   AF-A0A1H4MSI6-F1
#
_cell.length_a   1.000
_cell.length_b   1.000
_cell.length_c   1.000
_cell.angle_alpha   90.00
_cell.angle_beta   90.00
_cell.angle_gamma   90.00
#
_symmetry.space_group_name_H-M   'P 1'
#
loop_
_entity.id
_entity.type
_entity.pdbx_description
1 polymer ?
#
loop_
_entity_poly.entity_id
_entity_poly.type
_entity_poly.pdbx_seq_one_letter_code
_entity_poly.pdbx_strand_id
1 'polypeptide(L)'
;MILRRALGRLAAVTATLALGAGLAAGAAQGAPSTTWMCRPGTANPCTLPTDTTDLGTGKSTPARKVTDAEKAVDCFYVYPTVTNQVALNANPVRMPEVDSIARFQAARFGSMCRVFAPVYPQITLTGLAPTMLMHLRPVVDTAYDAVRTAWREYLARDNGGRGVVLIGHSQGTMMLRKLIREEIDGNAAVRNRLVGAFLMGGNVTTATGSTTGGDFRNIPLCTRRGEFGCVVAYSTDTAAPVISMFGNTDLDLLSQTMELPVGAGKHVACTDPGPLSGDSGPVGVTVPSERYAFGIISVLMDYTTFPKALPTSASTWTVSRSRGVGGCSEVNRHSMYRIRLTVPQPINELPLMGTHLLDVNFGLDRLVSIATQQSAAWRAR
;
A
#
# COMPACT_ATOMS: atom_id res chain seq x y z
N MET A 1 -91.91 12.91 -52.81
CA MET A 1 -91.44 13.53 -51.56
C MET A 1 -90.02 13.06 -51.29
N ILE A 2 -89.09 13.99 -51.42
CA ILE A 2 -87.64 13.86 -51.25
C ILE A 2 -87.41 13.91 -49.72
N LEU A 3 -86.63 13.05 -49.05
CA LEU A 3 -85.18 13.20 -48.90
C LEU A 3 -84.57 12.05 -48.02
N ARG A 4 -83.63 11.30 -48.62
CA ARG A 4 -82.33 10.73 -48.11
C ARG A 4 -82.31 9.74 -46.92
N ARG A 5 -81.82 8.49 -47.12
CA ARG A 5 -80.40 8.04 -47.25
C ARG A 5 -79.57 8.39 -46.00
N ALA A 6 -79.26 7.44 -45.10
CA ALA A 6 -78.32 6.33 -45.19
C ALA A 6 -76.86 6.69 -44.82
N LEU A 7 -76.26 5.78 -44.04
CA LEU A 7 -74.85 5.59 -43.67
C LEU A 7 -74.21 6.52 -42.62
N GLY A 8 -73.61 5.90 -41.61
CA GLY A 8 -72.73 6.62 -40.69
C GLY A 8 -72.06 5.79 -39.59
N ARG A 9 -71.42 4.67 -39.93
CA ARG A 9 -70.22 4.09 -39.28
C ARG A 9 -70.17 4.01 -37.74
N LEU A 10 -70.26 2.80 -37.18
CA LEU A 10 -69.61 2.48 -35.90
C LEU A 10 -68.10 2.70 -36.06
N ALA A 11 -67.59 3.81 -35.52
CA ALA A 11 -66.16 4.00 -35.32
C ALA A 11 -65.79 3.37 -33.96
N ALA A 12 -64.97 2.33 -34.00
CA ALA A 12 -64.33 1.76 -32.83
C ALA A 12 -63.49 2.84 -32.13
N VAL A 13 -63.78 3.12 -30.87
CA VAL A 13 -62.95 3.96 -30.01
C VAL A 13 -61.67 3.18 -29.71
N THR A 14 -60.64 3.44 -30.51
CA THR A 14 -59.27 3.04 -30.21
C THR A 14 -58.70 4.05 -29.23
N ALA A 15 -58.70 3.71 -27.94
CA ALA A 15 -57.99 4.47 -26.92
C ALA A 15 -56.48 4.36 -27.20
N THR A 16 -55.91 5.38 -27.83
CA THR A 16 -54.46 5.50 -27.99
C THR A 16 -53.88 5.96 -26.65
N LEU A 17 -53.48 5.01 -25.81
CA LEU A 17 -52.56 5.27 -24.71
C LEU A 17 -51.20 5.58 -25.33
N ALA A 18 -50.93 6.87 -25.53
CA ALA A 18 -49.58 7.35 -25.77
C ALA A 18 -48.77 7.11 -24.49
N LEU A 19 -48.13 5.95 -24.37
CA LEU A 19 -47.00 5.77 -23.45
C LEU A 19 -45.88 6.67 -23.98
N GLY A 20 -45.82 7.89 -23.45
CA GLY A 20 -44.59 8.66 -23.47
C GLY A 20 -43.54 7.85 -22.71
N ALA A 21 -42.65 7.18 -23.44
CA ALA A 21 -41.41 6.67 -22.88
C ALA A 21 -40.54 7.89 -22.52
N GLY A 22 -40.85 8.50 -21.38
CA GLY A 22 -39.91 9.34 -20.67
C GLY A 22 -38.77 8.44 -20.24
N LEU A 23 -37.73 8.36 -21.08
CA LEU A 23 -36.40 7.99 -20.63
C LEU A 23 -36.00 9.05 -19.61
N ALA A 24 -36.42 8.87 -18.36
CA ALA A 24 -35.68 9.39 -17.24
C ALA A 24 -34.31 8.72 -17.36
N ALA A 25 -33.38 9.42 -18.01
CA ALA A 25 -31.97 9.16 -17.83
C ALA A 25 -31.78 9.18 -16.31
N GLY A 26 -31.69 8.00 -15.70
CA GLY A 26 -31.20 7.89 -14.35
C GLY A 26 -29.87 8.61 -14.40
N ALA A 27 -29.80 9.79 -13.78
CA ALA A 27 -28.53 10.44 -13.56
C ALA A 27 -27.68 9.36 -12.94
N ALA A 28 -26.66 8.90 -13.67
CA ALA A 28 -25.68 7.98 -13.13
C ALA A 28 -25.24 8.64 -11.84
N GLN A 29 -25.63 8.07 -10.70
CA GLN A 29 -25.16 8.52 -9.41
C GLN A 29 -23.65 8.39 -9.54
N GLY A 30 -22.98 9.54 -9.69
CA GLY A 30 -21.55 9.57 -9.94
C GLY A 30 -20.90 8.67 -8.90
N ALA A 31 -20.03 7.76 -9.34
CA ALA A 31 -19.33 6.86 -8.44
C ALA A 31 -18.85 7.67 -7.23
N PRO A 32 -19.08 7.20 -5.99
CA PRO A 32 -18.75 7.96 -4.80
C PRO A 32 -17.29 8.40 -4.90
N SER A 33 -17.07 9.72 -4.83
CA SER A 33 -15.74 10.30 -4.99
C SER A 33 -14.80 9.77 -3.92
N THR A 34 -13.57 9.45 -4.31
CA THR A 34 -12.55 8.96 -3.39
C THR A 34 -12.31 9.95 -2.24
N THR A 35 -12.44 9.47 -1.01
CA THR A 35 -11.96 10.19 0.18
C THR A 35 -10.44 10.11 0.24
N TRP A 36 -9.77 11.25 0.15
CA TRP A 36 -8.30 11.29 0.21
C TRP A 36 -7.81 11.57 1.63
N MET A 37 -6.99 10.66 2.16
CA MET A 37 -6.19 10.93 3.36
C MET A 37 -5.05 11.89 3.02
N CYS A 38 -4.37 11.64 1.90
CA CYS A 38 -3.30 12.47 1.38
C CYS A 38 -3.56 12.81 -0.07
N ARG A 39 -3.50 14.11 -0.38
CA ARG A 39 -3.55 14.66 -1.72
C ARG A 39 -2.86 16.03 -1.70
N PRO A 40 -1.96 16.35 -2.64
CA PRO A 40 -1.34 17.67 -2.73
C PRO A 40 -2.36 18.80 -2.71
N GLY A 41 -2.03 19.92 -2.06
CA GLY A 41 -2.91 21.08 -1.92
C GLY A 41 -3.91 21.01 -0.76
N THR A 42 -3.93 19.93 0.03
CA THR A 42 -4.75 19.84 1.26
C THR A 42 -3.87 19.59 2.49
N ALA A 43 -4.35 19.96 3.68
CA ALA A 43 -3.71 19.57 4.92
C ALA A 43 -3.82 18.04 5.10
N ASN A 44 -2.68 17.35 5.15
CA ASN A 44 -2.63 15.89 5.14
C ASN A 44 -1.46 15.34 5.98
N PRO A 45 -1.58 14.10 6.50
CA PRO A 45 -0.55 13.48 7.34
C PRO A 45 0.71 13.03 6.57
N CYS A 46 0.69 13.06 5.23
CA CYS A 46 1.82 12.62 4.41
C CYS A 46 2.85 13.73 4.12
N THR A 47 2.63 14.95 4.61
CA THR A 47 3.53 16.08 4.38
C THR A 47 4.05 16.61 5.71
N LEU A 48 5.15 16.04 6.18
CA LEU A 48 5.82 16.45 7.42
C LEU A 48 7.15 17.14 7.10
N PRO A 49 7.61 18.09 7.95
CA PRO A 49 8.99 18.54 7.92
C PRO A 49 9.97 17.35 8.01
N THR A 50 11.16 17.51 7.42
CA THR A 50 12.15 16.43 7.26
C THR A 50 13.27 16.47 8.30
N ASP A 51 13.22 17.41 9.26
CA ASP A 51 14.20 17.49 10.33
C ASP A 51 14.20 16.18 11.12
N THR A 52 15.41 15.70 11.41
CA THR A 52 15.62 14.36 11.96
C THR A 52 16.69 14.38 13.03
N THR A 53 16.42 13.77 14.18
CA THR A 53 17.46 13.48 15.19
C THR A 53 17.83 12.00 15.13
N ASP A 54 19.12 11.70 14.95
CA ASP A 54 19.65 10.35 15.10
C ASP A 54 20.08 10.12 16.56
N LEU A 55 19.37 9.25 17.30
CA LEU A 55 19.66 9.00 18.73
C LEU A 55 20.89 8.12 18.98
N GLY A 56 21.43 7.50 17.93
CA GLY A 56 22.68 6.74 17.98
C GLY A 56 23.90 7.64 17.98
N THR A 57 23.86 8.74 17.22
CA THR A 57 24.95 9.71 17.09
C THR A 57 24.72 11.01 17.86
N GLY A 58 23.48 11.31 18.23
CA GLY A 58 23.06 12.61 18.78
C GLY A 58 22.95 13.72 17.72
N LYS A 59 23.19 13.42 16.43
CA LYS A 59 23.16 14.41 15.36
C LYS A 59 21.71 14.76 14.98
N SER A 60 21.39 16.05 14.96
CA SER A 60 20.17 16.57 14.35
C SER A 60 20.46 17.16 12.98
N THR A 61 19.65 16.81 11.99
CA THR A 61 19.69 17.34 10.63
C THR A 61 18.49 18.27 10.45
N PRO A 62 18.69 19.54 10.02
CA PRO A 62 17.58 20.48 9.85
C PRO A 62 16.67 20.07 8.68
N ALA A 63 15.41 20.52 8.73
CA ALA A 63 14.45 20.26 7.67
C ALA A 63 14.89 20.97 6.38
N ARG A 64 14.76 20.27 5.25
CA ARG A 64 14.78 20.87 3.92
C ARG A 64 13.35 20.98 3.42
N LYS A 65 12.89 22.20 3.11
CA LYS A 65 11.61 22.42 2.47
C LYS A 65 11.71 21.99 0.99
N VAL A 66 10.81 21.11 0.57
CA VAL A 66 10.69 20.66 -0.82
C VAL A 66 9.28 20.98 -1.29
N THR A 67 9.17 21.83 -2.30
CA THR A 67 7.88 22.17 -2.91
C THR A 67 7.37 21.02 -3.78
N ASP A 68 6.05 20.94 -3.99
CA ASP A 68 5.49 19.92 -4.87
C ASP A 68 5.97 20.03 -6.32
N ALA A 69 6.40 21.22 -6.76
CA ALA A 69 7.00 21.44 -8.07
C ALA A 69 8.40 20.82 -8.21
N GLU A 70 9.18 20.76 -7.12
CA GLU A 70 10.49 20.10 -7.10
C GLU A 70 10.39 18.58 -7.05
N LYS A 71 9.26 18.05 -6.60
CA LYS A 71 9.02 16.60 -6.53
C LYS A 71 8.83 16.08 -7.94
N ALA A 72 9.63 15.09 -8.32
CA ALA A 72 9.75 14.71 -9.72
C ALA A 72 8.76 13.62 -10.15
N VAL A 73 8.24 12.88 -9.19
CA VAL A 73 7.29 11.78 -9.37
C VAL A 73 6.20 11.88 -8.29
N ASP A 74 5.22 10.99 -8.37
CA ASP A 74 4.16 10.84 -7.38
C ASP A 74 4.36 9.55 -6.59
N CYS A 75 3.80 9.48 -5.39
CA CYS A 75 3.67 8.25 -4.62
C CYS A 75 2.20 7.93 -4.44
N PHE A 76 1.81 6.69 -4.73
CA PHE A 76 0.48 6.17 -4.44
C PHE A 76 0.60 5.16 -3.30
N TYR A 77 0.14 5.55 -2.12
CA TYR A 77 0.28 4.77 -0.90
C TYR A 77 -1.05 4.11 -0.51
N VAL A 78 -1.01 2.80 -0.26
CA VAL A 78 -2.14 2.03 0.27
C VAL A 78 -1.74 1.47 1.63
N TYR A 79 -2.44 1.92 2.67
CA TYR A 79 -2.09 1.67 4.06
C TYR A 79 -2.54 0.28 4.54
N PRO A 80 -1.92 -0.26 5.62
CA PRO A 80 -2.29 -1.57 6.18
C PRO A 80 -3.59 -1.51 7.01
N THR A 81 -4.02 -2.65 7.54
CA THR A 81 -5.06 -2.70 8.60
C THR A 81 -4.57 -1.97 9.84
N VAL A 82 -5.29 -0.91 10.23
CA VAL A 82 -4.95 -0.10 11.40
C VAL A 82 -6.13 0.29 12.27
N THR A 83 -7.35 0.24 11.71
CA THR A 83 -8.54 0.74 12.41
C THR A 83 -8.85 -0.04 13.69
N ASN A 84 -9.36 0.69 14.68
CA ASN A 84 -9.90 0.10 15.91
C ASN A 84 -11.39 -0.28 15.79
N GLN A 85 -12.03 -0.06 14.63
CA GLN A 85 -13.45 -0.35 14.42
C GLN A 85 -13.75 -1.86 14.50
N VAL A 86 -14.84 -2.20 15.19
CA VAL A 86 -15.35 -3.57 15.29
C VAL A 86 -16.37 -3.81 14.18
N ALA A 87 -15.89 -4.15 12.99
CA ALA A 87 -16.67 -4.44 11.79
C ALA A 87 -15.88 -5.37 10.85
N LEU A 88 -16.45 -5.87 9.75
CA LEU A 88 -15.66 -6.59 8.73
C LEU A 88 -14.81 -5.61 7.91
N ASN A 89 -15.45 -4.59 7.35
CA ASN A 89 -14.80 -3.46 6.68
C ASN A 89 -14.95 -2.19 7.52
N ALA A 90 -13.93 -1.33 7.50
CA ALA A 90 -13.96 -0.02 8.11
C ALA A 90 -14.86 0.95 7.33
N ASN A 91 -15.41 1.95 8.01
CA ASN A 91 -15.96 3.11 7.31
C ASN A 91 -14.83 3.88 6.59
N PRO A 92 -15.02 4.32 5.33
CA PRO A 92 -13.98 5.02 4.55
C PRO A 92 -13.85 6.49 4.95
N VAL A 93 -13.65 6.74 6.24
CA VAL A 93 -13.49 8.06 6.86
C VAL A 93 -12.12 8.16 7.54
N ARG A 94 -11.56 9.37 7.57
CA ARG A 94 -10.28 9.60 8.28
C ARG A 94 -10.47 9.37 9.77
N MET A 95 -9.54 8.63 10.36
CA MET A 95 -9.48 8.33 11.78
C MET A 95 -8.05 8.57 12.29
N PRO A 96 -7.84 8.86 13.59
CA PRO A 96 -6.51 9.14 14.14
C PRO A 96 -5.46 8.06 13.83
N GLU A 97 -5.84 6.78 13.88
CA GLU A 97 -4.95 5.66 13.55
C GLU A 97 -4.62 5.57 12.06
N VAL A 98 -5.54 5.96 11.19
CA VAL A 98 -5.34 6.02 9.73
C VAL A 98 -4.38 7.15 9.38
N ASP A 99 -4.55 8.32 9.99
CA ASP A 99 -3.62 9.43 9.84
C ASP A 99 -2.23 9.10 10.40
N SER A 100 -2.17 8.41 11.55
CA SER A 100 -0.91 8.01 12.19
C SER A 100 -0.10 7.09 11.28
N ILE A 101 -0.70 6.06 10.68
CA ILE A 101 0.06 5.13 9.84
C ILE A 101 0.61 5.77 8.58
N ALA A 102 -0.09 6.77 8.03
CA ALA A 102 0.41 7.55 6.90
C ALA A 102 1.65 8.37 7.28
N ARG A 103 1.69 8.94 8.49
CA ARG A 103 2.91 9.60 9.01
C ARG A 103 4.05 8.59 9.13
N PHE A 104 3.77 7.41 9.68
CA PHE A 104 4.80 6.41 9.95
C PHE A 104 5.39 5.79 8.68
N GLN A 105 4.59 5.51 7.65
CA GLN A 105 5.04 4.72 6.49
C GLN A 105 5.20 5.53 5.21
N ALA A 106 4.43 6.60 5.01
CA ALA A 106 4.40 7.34 3.74
C ALA A 106 5.03 8.73 3.81
N ALA A 107 4.90 9.44 4.93
CA ALA A 107 5.30 10.86 5.01
C ALA A 107 6.79 11.10 4.73
N ARG A 108 7.66 10.12 5.03
CA ARG A 108 9.10 10.23 4.74
C ARG A 108 9.39 10.32 3.24
N PHE A 109 8.60 9.63 2.41
CA PHE A 109 8.67 9.73 0.95
C PHE A 109 8.18 11.09 0.42
N GLY A 110 7.43 11.85 1.22
CA GLY A 110 6.97 13.20 0.88
C GLY A 110 8.11 14.20 0.57
N SER A 111 9.35 13.87 0.92
CA SER A 111 10.56 14.60 0.54
C SER A 111 10.95 14.46 -0.94
N MET A 112 10.45 13.42 -1.64
CA MET A 112 10.77 13.14 -3.05
C MET A 112 9.55 13.08 -3.99
N CYS A 113 8.35 12.78 -3.48
CA CYS A 113 7.14 12.64 -4.28
C CYS A 113 5.92 13.36 -3.70
N ARG A 114 5.00 13.74 -4.58
CA ARG A 114 3.65 14.13 -4.19
C ARG A 114 2.91 12.88 -3.72
N VAL A 115 2.43 12.84 -2.48
CA VAL A 115 1.82 11.64 -1.91
C VAL A 115 0.30 11.67 -2.09
N PHE A 116 -0.22 10.63 -2.71
CA PHE A 116 -1.64 10.32 -2.86
C PHE A 116 -1.96 9.07 -2.06
N ALA A 117 -2.90 9.15 -1.13
CA ALA A 117 -3.31 8.02 -0.33
C ALA A 117 -4.83 8.10 -0.12
N PRO A 118 -5.62 7.15 -0.65
CA PRO A 118 -7.04 7.10 -0.37
C PRO A 118 -7.30 6.62 1.06
N VAL A 119 -8.43 7.01 1.63
CA VAL A 119 -9.07 6.26 2.71
C VAL A 119 -9.97 5.23 2.04
N TYR A 120 -9.82 3.96 2.40
CA TYR A 120 -10.61 2.87 1.82
C TYR A 120 -11.24 2.03 2.95
N PRO A 121 -12.32 1.27 2.67
CA PRO A 121 -13.00 0.44 3.65
C PRO A 121 -12.17 -0.82 3.94
N GLN A 122 -11.01 -0.63 4.55
CA GLN A 122 -10.06 -1.68 4.85
C GLN A 122 -10.69 -2.80 5.67
N ILE A 123 -10.19 -4.02 5.51
CA ILE A 123 -10.58 -5.12 6.40
C ILE A 123 -10.01 -4.78 7.77
N THR A 124 -10.88 -4.70 8.78
CA THR A 124 -10.49 -4.28 10.13
C THR A 124 -9.68 -5.38 10.82
N LEU A 125 -9.04 -5.05 11.94
CA LEU A 125 -8.30 -6.06 12.71
C LEU A 125 -9.23 -7.19 13.21
N THR A 126 -10.45 -6.86 13.62
CA THR A 126 -11.48 -7.86 14.01
C THR A 126 -12.06 -8.61 12.81
N GLY A 127 -12.01 -8.01 11.61
CA GLY A 127 -12.50 -8.59 10.37
C GLY A 127 -11.51 -9.52 9.66
N LEU A 128 -10.20 -9.41 9.96
CA LEU A 128 -9.15 -10.20 9.30
C LEU A 128 -9.37 -11.72 9.45
N ALA A 129 -9.49 -12.21 10.68
CA ALA A 129 -9.64 -13.64 10.94
C ALA A 129 -10.93 -14.22 10.31
N PRO A 130 -12.14 -13.63 10.49
CA PRO A 130 -13.34 -14.08 9.79
C PRO A 130 -13.18 -14.08 8.26
N THR A 131 -12.58 -13.02 7.70
CA THR A 131 -12.40 -12.91 6.25
C THR A 131 -11.53 -14.02 5.69
N MET A 132 -10.42 -14.33 6.37
CA MET A 132 -9.49 -15.38 5.95
C MET A 132 -10.08 -16.78 6.14
N LEU A 133 -10.63 -17.08 7.32
CA LEU A 133 -11.09 -18.42 7.68
C LEU A 133 -12.39 -18.82 6.98
N MET A 134 -13.24 -17.85 6.67
CA MET A 134 -14.53 -18.08 5.99
C MET A 134 -14.49 -17.71 4.51
N HIS A 135 -13.32 -17.33 3.97
CA HIS A 135 -13.14 -16.91 2.59
C HIS A 135 -14.14 -15.83 2.13
N LEU A 136 -14.32 -14.79 2.93
CA LEU A 136 -15.32 -13.73 2.67
C LEU A 136 -14.88 -12.78 1.55
N ARG A 137 -14.98 -13.23 0.29
CA ARG A 137 -14.65 -12.45 -0.91
C ARG A 137 -15.32 -11.06 -0.97
N PRO A 138 -16.62 -10.89 -0.64
CA PRO A 138 -17.24 -9.56 -0.68
C PRO A 138 -16.57 -8.51 0.21
N VAL A 139 -15.95 -8.93 1.32
CA VAL A 139 -15.20 -8.06 2.25
C VAL A 139 -13.90 -7.58 1.60
N VAL A 140 -13.19 -8.48 0.92
CA VAL A 140 -12.00 -8.15 0.13
C VAL A 140 -12.36 -7.24 -1.04
N ASP A 141 -13.38 -7.60 -1.81
CA ASP A 141 -13.78 -6.90 -3.04
C ASP A 141 -14.18 -5.46 -2.72
N THR A 142 -14.93 -5.25 -1.63
CA THR A 142 -15.28 -3.91 -1.15
C THR A 142 -14.05 -3.05 -0.88
N ALA A 143 -13.03 -3.60 -0.22
CA ALA A 143 -11.79 -2.89 0.06
C ALA A 143 -11.00 -2.60 -1.22
N TYR A 144 -10.87 -3.59 -2.10
CA TYR A 144 -10.12 -3.48 -3.33
C TYR A 144 -10.77 -2.51 -4.34
N ASP A 145 -12.09 -2.57 -4.51
CA ASP A 145 -12.81 -1.70 -5.44
C ASP A 145 -12.65 -0.23 -5.10
N ALA A 146 -12.60 0.12 -3.82
CA ALA A 146 -12.31 1.47 -3.37
C ALA A 146 -10.88 1.90 -3.72
N VAL A 147 -9.87 1.03 -3.51
CA VAL A 147 -8.48 1.30 -3.90
C VAL A 147 -8.34 1.46 -5.41
N ARG A 148 -9.00 0.60 -6.19
CA ARG A 148 -9.03 0.66 -7.65
C ARG A 148 -9.71 1.93 -8.16
N THR A 149 -10.81 2.33 -7.53
CA THR A 149 -11.51 3.59 -7.84
C THR A 149 -10.59 4.78 -7.60
N ALA A 150 -9.92 4.82 -6.44
CA ALA A 150 -8.94 5.86 -6.10
C ALA A 150 -7.78 5.93 -7.08
N TRP A 151 -7.23 4.78 -7.48
CA TRP A 151 -6.16 4.72 -8.47
C TRP A 151 -6.60 5.32 -9.81
N ARG A 152 -7.78 4.94 -10.30
CA ARG A 152 -8.33 5.45 -11.56
C ARG A 152 -8.63 6.95 -11.48
N GLU A 153 -9.16 7.43 -10.36
CA GLU A 153 -9.36 8.87 -10.13
C GLU A 153 -8.04 9.64 -10.14
N TYR A 154 -7.02 9.16 -9.42
CA TYR A 154 -5.69 9.75 -9.41
C TYR A 154 -5.08 9.82 -10.81
N LEU A 155 -5.13 8.72 -11.58
CA LEU A 155 -4.62 8.71 -12.95
C LEU A 155 -5.33 9.71 -13.86
N ALA A 156 -6.65 9.85 -13.70
CA ALA A 156 -7.47 10.72 -14.54
C ALA A 156 -7.35 12.21 -14.19
N ARG A 157 -7.17 12.54 -12.90
CA ARG A 157 -7.32 13.93 -12.41
C ARG A 157 -6.03 14.55 -11.89
N ASP A 158 -5.07 13.74 -11.42
CA ASP A 158 -3.96 14.25 -10.60
C ASP A 158 -2.57 13.87 -11.14
N ASN A 159 -2.43 12.68 -11.74
CA ASN A 159 -1.13 12.16 -12.16
C ASN A 159 -0.50 13.00 -13.29
N GLY A 160 -1.30 13.44 -14.27
CA GLY A 160 -0.81 14.28 -15.36
C GLY A 160 0.36 13.69 -16.16
N GLY A 161 0.48 12.35 -16.22
CA GLY A 161 1.56 11.67 -16.92
C GLY A 161 2.87 11.50 -16.13
N ARG A 162 2.90 11.90 -14.85
CA ARG A 162 4.08 11.76 -13.99
C ARG A 162 4.38 10.30 -13.67
N GLY A 163 5.66 10.02 -13.41
CA GLY A 163 6.06 8.73 -12.85
C GLY A 163 5.43 8.51 -11.47
N VAL A 164 5.20 7.25 -11.10
CA VAL A 164 4.58 6.88 -9.83
C VAL A 164 5.32 5.76 -9.12
N VAL A 165 5.58 5.97 -7.83
CA VAL A 165 6.05 4.94 -6.89
C VAL A 165 4.84 4.39 -6.14
N LEU A 166 4.66 3.07 -6.13
CA LEU A 166 3.61 2.42 -5.35
C LEU A 166 4.19 2.02 -3.99
N ILE A 167 3.45 2.24 -2.91
CA ILE A 167 3.89 1.90 -1.55
C ILE A 167 2.76 1.18 -0.83
N GLY A 168 3.02 -0.03 -0.36
CA GLY A 168 2.06 -0.82 0.41
C GLY A 168 2.74 -1.51 1.58
N HIS A 169 1.95 -1.75 2.63
CA HIS A 169 2.33 -2.62 3.74
C HIS A 169 1.17 -3.52 4.10
N SER A 170 1.45 -4.77 4.51
CA SER A 170 0.43 -5.71 4.99
C SER A 170 -0.74 -5.78 3.99
N GLN A 171 -1.98 -5.61 4.44
CA GLN A 171 -3.16 -5.52 3.56
C GLN A 171 -2.97 -4.59 2.35
N GLY A 172 -2.34 -3.42 2.53
CA GLY A 172 -2.09 -2.49 1.43
C GLY A 172 -1.18 -3.08 0.34
N THR A 173 -0.24 -3.94 0.71
CA THR A 173 0.55 -4.74 -0.23
C THR A 173 -0.32 -5.71 -1.01
N MET A 174 -1.24 -6.43 -0.36
CA MET A 174 -2.15 -7.33 -1.06
C MET A 174 -3.10 -6.58 -2.02
N MET A 175 -3.59 -5.40 -1.62
CA MET A 175 -4.38 -4.52 -2.50
C MET A 175 -3.55 -4.06 -3.70
N LEU A 176 -2.30 -3.65 -3.50
CA LEU A 176 -1.42 -3.23 -4.59
C LEU A 176 -0.98 -4.38 -5.49
N ARG A 177 -0.80 -5.60 -4.96
CA ARG A 177 -0.58 -6.80 -5.79
C ARG A 177 -1.74 -6.99 -6.75
N LYS A 178 -2.98 -6.95 -6.27
CA LYS A 178 -4.18 -7.08 -7.12
C LYS A 178 -4.28 -5.93 -8.13
N LEU A 179 -4.06 -4.69 -7.67
CA LEU A 179 -4.12 -3.48 -8.51
C LEU A 179 -3.08 -3.53 -9.63
N ILE A 180 -1.83 -3.88 -9.32
CA ILE A 180 -0.76 -3.98 -10.31
C ILE A 180 -1.14 -5.02 -11.36
N ARG A 181 -1.61 -6.21 -10.94
CA ARG A 181 -2.00 -7.28 -11.87
C ARG A 181 -3.11 -6.86 -12.84
N GLU A 182 -4.11 -6.16 -12.34
CA GLU A 182 -5.31 -5.85 -13.12
C GLU A 182 -5.21 -4.55 -13.92
N GLU A 183 -4.55 -3.52 -13.38
CA GLU A 183 -4.55 -2.17 -13.96
C GLU A 183 -3.20 -1.75 -14.57
N ILE A 184 -2.09 -2.43 -14.23
CA ILE A 184 -0.73 -1.96 -14.55
C ILE A 184 0.06 -2.97 -15.38
N ASP A 185 0.27 -4.19 -14.89
CA ASP A 185 1.22 -5.18 -15.42
C ASP A 185 0.95 -5.51 -16.89
N GLY A 186 -0.32 -5.64 -17.29
CA GLY A 186 -0.72 -5.87 -18.69
C GLY A 186 -0.80 -4.60 -19.56
N ASN A 187 -0.88 -3.41 -18.96
CA ASN A 187 -1.11 -2.16 -19.66
C ASN A 187 0.22 -1.39 -19.84
N ALA A 188 0.83 -1.49 -21.01
CA ALA A 188 2.12 -0.86 -21.28
C ALA A 188 2.13 0.68 -21.04
N ALA A 189 1.04 1.38 -21.34
CA ALA A 189 0.97 2.83 -21.15
C ALA A 189 0.99 3.22 -19.67
N VAL A 190 0.31 2.45 -18.81
CA VAL A 190 0.31 2.66 -17.35
C VAL A 190 1.61 2.15 -16.74
N ARG A 191 2.07 0.96 -17.15
CA ARG A 191 3.35 0.36 -16.71
C ARG A 191 4.53 1.27 -17.00
N ASN A 192 4.53 1.99 -18.12
CA ASN A 192 5.57 2.97 -18.44
C ASN A 192 5.65 4.12 -17.43
N ARG A 193 4.63 4.37 -16.62
CA ARG A 193 4.66 5.37 -15.54
C ARG A 193 5.17 4.80 -14.22
N LEU A 194 5.27 3.47 -14.08
CA LEU A 194 5.77 2.85 -12.86
C LEU A 194 7.26 3.15 -12.69
N VAL A 195 7.60 3.85 -11.61
CA VAL A 195 8.97 4.13 -11.20
C VAL A 195 9.49 2.97 -10.34
N GLY A 196 8.66 2.46 -9.44
CA GLY A 196 8.97 1.32 -8.58
C GLY A 196 7.78 1.00 -7.68
N ALA A 197 7.78 -0.18 -7.07
CA ALA A 197 6.77 -0.58 -6.11
C ALA A 197 7.41 -1.16 -4.85
N PHE A 198 7.12 -0.59 -3.68
CA PHE A 198 7.57 -1.05 -2.37
C PHE A 198 6.41 -1.80 -1.73
N LEU A 199 6.42 -3.12 -1.87
CA LEU A 199 5.36 -4.04 -1.45
C LEU A 199 5.80 -4.79 -0.20
N MET A 200 5.67 -4.14 0.95
CA MET A 200 6.23 -4.56 2.22
C MET A 200 5.27 -5.47 2.99
N GLY A 201 5.79 -6.42 3.76
CA GLY A 201 4.94 -7.21 4.66
C GLY A 201 3.82 -7.97 3.93
N GLY A 202 4.14 -8.62 2.82
CA GLY A 202 3.17 -9.37 2.03
C GLY A 202 3.88 -10.32 1.08
N ASN A 203 3.26 -11.46 0.78
CA ASN A 203 3.91 -12.52 0.00
C ASN A 203 3.84 -12.25 -1.51
N VAL A 204 4.54 -11.22 -1.98
CA VAL A 204 4.74 -11.03 -3.43
C VAL A 204 5.43 -12.26 -3.98
N THR A 205 4.88 -12.88 -5.01
CA THR A 205 5.35 -14.15 -5.55
C THR A 205 6.03 -14.00 -6.91
N THR A 206 6.99 -14.87 -7.15
CA THR A 206 7.64 -15.12 -8.44
C THR A 206 7.58 -16.61 -8.78
N ALA A 207 7.95 -16.97 -10.00
CA ALA A 207 8.34 -18.33 -10.30
C ALA A 207 9.71 -18.60 -9.68
N THR A 208 9.94 -19.82 -9.20
CA THR A 208 11.21 -20.22 -8.58
C THR A 208 12.42 -19.87 -9.48
N GLY A 209 13.40 -19.16 -8.92
CA GLY A 209 14.61 -18.75 -9.65
C GLY A 209 14.40 -17.63 -10.67
N SER A 210 13.24 -16.97 -10.67
CA SER A 210 12.90 -15.86 -11.56
C SER A 210 12.56 -14.60 -10.78
N THR A 211 12.64 -13.44 -11.43
CA THR A 211 12.14 -12.16 -10.90
C THR A 211 10.69 -11.89 -11.29
N THR A 212 10.06 -12.77 -12.09
CA THR A 212 8.67 -12.70 -12.56
C THR A 212 7.99 -14.08 -12.50
N GLY A 213 6.71 -14.19 -12.91
CA GLY A 213 6.02 -15.48 -13.09
C GLY A 213 5.15 -15.93 -11.91
N GLY A 214 5.06 -15.11 -10.86
CA GLY A 214 4.09 -15.25 -9.77
C GLY A 214 2.99 -14.21 -9.93
N ASP A 215 3.05 -13.16 -9.12
CA ASP A 215 2.12 -12.03 -9.18
C ASP A 215 2.15 -11.34 -10.53
N PHE A 216 3.35 -11.04 -11.03
CA PHE A 216 3.53 -10.19 -12.20
C PHE A 216 4.24 -10.92 -13.35
N ARG A 217 3.79 -10.65 -14.57
CA ARG A 217 4.36 -11.19 -15.81
C ARG A 217 5.43 -10.27 -16.39
N ASN A 218 5.21 -8.95 -16.35
CA ASN A 218 6.05 -7.97 -17.04
C ASN A 218 6.83 -7.06 -16.09
N ILE A 219 6.46 -7.00 -14.81
CA ILE A 219 7.14 -6.18 -13.78
C ILE A 219 8.02 -7.10 -12.93
N PRO A 220 9.36 -7.03 -13.05
CA PRO A 220 10.27 -7.89 -12.29
C PRO A 220 10.47 -7.38 -10.85
N LEU A 221 11.02 -8.23 -9.99
CA LEU A 221 11.70 -7.78 -8.77
C LEU A 221 12.94 -6.94 -9.11
N CYS A 222 13.23 -5.95 -8.26
CA CYS A 222 14.45 -5.15 -8.39
C CYS A 222 15.69 -5.98 -8.01
N THR A 223 16.74 -5.87 -8.83
CA THR A 223 17.98 -6.65 -8.70
C THR A 223 19.23 -5.78 -8.55
N ARG A 224 19.17 -4.51 -8.99
CA ARG A 224 20.33 -3.61 -8.94
C ARG A 224 19.97 -2.17 -8.60
N ARG A 225 20.99 -1.44 -8.19
CA ARG A 225 20.92 -0.02 -7.86
C ARG A 225 20.35 0.80 -9.03
N GLY A 226 19.37 1.65 -8.74
CA GLY A 226 18.74 2.55 -9.71
C GLY A 226 17.85 1.87 -10.76
N GLU A 227 17.64 0.55 -10.68
CA GLU A 227 16.68 -0.14 -11.55
C GLU A 227 15.25 0.34 -11.24
N PHE A 228 14.55 0.86 -12.25
CA PHE A 228 13.17 1.35 -12.12
C PHE A 228 12.19 0.43 -12.86
N GLY A 229 10.90 0.60 -12.58
CA GLY A 229 9.85 -0.26 -13.16
C GLY A 229 9.84 -1.67 -12.57
N CYS A 230 10.38 -1.84 -11.37
CA CYS A 230 10.52 -3.10 -10.66
C CYS A 230 9.93 -3.03 -9.23
N VAL A 231 9.81 -4.18 -8.59
CA VAL A 231 9.23 -4.35 -7.25
C VAL A 231 10.33 -4.60 -6.22
N VAL A 232 10.30 -3.85 -5.12
CA VAL A 232 10.99 -4.14 -3.86
C VAL A 232 9.96 -4.76 -2.93
N ALA A 233 10.20 -5.99 -2.48
CA ALA A 233 9.31 -6.71 -1.58
C ALA A 233 10.10 -7.55 -0.58
N TYR A 234 9.71 -7.48 0.68
CA TYR A 234 10.17 -8.38 1.73
C TYR A 234 9.25 -8.27 2.96
N SER A 235 9.28 -9.30 3.78
CA SER A 235 8.83 -9.27 5.18
C SER A 235 10.03 -9.52 6.09
N THR A 236 9.98 -9.01 7.32
CA THR A 236 11.14 -9.00 8.22
C THR A 236 11.04 -10.02 9.36
N ASP A 237 12.18 -10.59 9.72
CA ASP A 237 12.35 -11.44 10.90
C ASP A 237 13.65 -11.09 11.64
N THR A 238 13.79 -11.53 12.89
CA THR A 238 15.06 -11.57 13.62
C THR A 238 15.55 -13.01 13.81
N ALA A 239 14.63 -13.97 13.79
CA ALA A 239 14.91 -15.39 13.79
C ALA A 239 14.11 -16.10 12.68
N ALA A 240 14.67 -17.17 12.12
CA ALA A 240 13.97 -17.96 11.11
C ALA A 240 12.69 -18.57 11.70
N PRO A 241 11.50 -18.31 11.13
CA PRO A 241 10.27 -18.89 11.63
C PRO A 241 10.19 -20.38 11.28
N VAL A 242 9.60 -21.16 12.19
CA VAL A 242 9.16 -22.54 11.88
C VAL A 242 7.85 -22.48 11.08
N ILE A 243 6.95 -21.59 11.49
CA ILE A 243 5.65 -21.33 10.88
C ILE A 243 5.45 -19.82 10.82
N SER A 244 5.11 -19.28 9.65
CA SER A 244 4.74 -17.87 9.48
C SER A 244 3.66 -17.70 8.41
N MET A 245 2.89 -16.62 8.53
CA MET A 245 2.00 -16.14 7.47
C MET A 245 2.76 -15.41 6.34
N PHE A 246 4.04 -15.08 6.56
CA PHE A 246 4.88 -14.35 5.61
C PHE A 246 6.14 -15.12 5.23
N GLY A 247 6.71 -14.80 4.07
CA GLY A 247 7.89 -15.45 3.53
C GLY A 247 7.62 -16.81 2.90
N ASN A 248 6.42 -17.35 3.07
CA ASN A 248 5.92 -18.57 2.43
C ASN A 248 4.43 -18.41 2.13
N THR A 249 3.94 -19.03 1.06
CA THR A 249 2.53 -19.00 0.65
C THR A 249 1.64 -20.05 1.31
N ASP A 250 2.20 -21.01 2.06
CA ASP A 250 1.44 -22.14 2.64
C ASP A 250 0.30 -21.69 3.57
N LEU A 251 0.50 -20.61 4.33
CA LEU A 251 -0.48 -20.05 5.28
C LEU A 251 -1.04 -18.69 4.85
N ASP A 252 -0.89 -18.34 3.58
CA ASP A 252 -1.35 -17.05 3.05
C ASP A 252 -2.84 -17.07 2.66
N LEU A 253 -3.69 -17.22 3.68
CA LEU A 253 -5.15 -17.33 3.50
C LEU A 253 -5.79 -16.04 2.99
N LEU A 254 -5.21 -14.88 3.32
CA LEU A 254 -5.71 -13.61 2.82
C LEU A 254 -5.46 -13.52 1.31
N SER A 255 -4.24 -13.77 0.83
CA SER A 255 -3.95 -13.76 -0.62
C SER A 255 -4.77 -14.77 -1.39
N GLN A 256 -5.04 -15.96 -0.81
CA GLN A 256 -5.98 -16.93 -1.39
C GLN A 256 -7.39 -16.34 -1.56
N THR A 257 -7.90 -15.68 -0.52
CA THR A 257 -9.22 -15.03 -0.56
C THR A 257 -9.25 -13.88 -1.57
N MET A 258 -8.11 -13.20 -1.80
CA MET A 258 -7.94 -12.13 -2.79
C MET A 258 -7.64 -12.62 -4.22
N GLU A 259 -7.61 -13.94 -4.44
CA GLU A 259 -7.25 -14.56 -5.73
C GLU A 259 -5.86 -14.18 -6.25
N LEU A 260 -4.93 -13.94 -5.32
CA LEU A 260 -3.54 -13.70 -5.63
C LEU A 260 -2.78 -15.03 -5.78
N PRO A 261 -1.72 -15.09 -6.59
CA PRO A 261 -0.97 -16.32 -6.78
C PRO A 261 -0.35 -16.81 -5.47
N VAL A 262 -0.61 -18.08 -5.14
CA VAL A 262 -0.10 -18.80 -3.98
C VAL A 262 0.11 -20.28 -4.33
N GLY A 263 0.77 -21.04 -3.44
CA GLY A 263 0.85 -22.50 -3.53
C GLY A 263 2.03 -23.01 -4.37
N ALA A 264 1.91 -24.24 -4.87
CA ALA A 264 3.02 -24.94 -5.51
C ALA A 264 3.61 -24.17 -6.70
N GLY A 265 4.94 -24.12 -6.77
CA GLY A 265 5.67 -23.41 -7.82
C GLY A 265 5.70 -21.88 -7.66
N LYS A 266 5.17 -21.34 -6.55
CA LYS A 266 5.32 -19.93 -6.17
C LYS A 266 6.41 -19.78 -5.11
N HIS A 267 7.29 -18.81 -5.34
CA HIS A 267 8.35 -18.42 -4.42
C HIS A 267 8.08 -17.01 -3.91
N VAL A 268 8.17 -16.79 -2.59
CA VAL A 268 7.96 -15.45 -2.02
C VAL A 268 9.23 -14.62 -2.20
N ALA A 269 9.06 -13.46 -2.81
CA ALA A 269 10.10 -12.50 -3.07
C ALA A 269 10.73 -11.97 -1.78
N CYS A 270 12.07 -11.89 -1.79
CA CYS A 270 12.81 -11.05 -0.86
C CYS A 270 13.86 -10.27 -1.66
N THR A 271 13.71 -8.95 -1.73
CA THR A 271 14.68 -8.05 -2.37
C THR A 271 15.49 -7.31 -1.31
N ASP A 272 16.81 -7.50 -1.32
CA ASP A 272 17.69 -6.91 -0.31
C ASP A 272 17.88 -5.39 -0.55
N PRO A 273 17.42 -4.51 0.36
CA PRO A 273 17.58 -3.07 0.20
C PRO A 273 19.04 -2.59 0.30
N GLY A 274 19.95 -3.37 0.89
CA GLY A 274 21.37 -2.99 1.01
C GLY A 274 22.02 -2.77 -0.37
N PRO A 275 22.14 -3.82 -1.20
CA PRO A 275 22.65 -3.70 -2.57
C PRO A 275 21.86 -2.71 -3.45
N LEU A 276 20.52 -2.68 -3.32
CA LEU A 276 19.67 -1.78 -4.11
C LEU A 276 19.90 -0.30 -3.80
N SER A 277 20.21 0.03 -2.54
CA SER A 277 20.52 1.41 -2.15
C SER A 277 21.98 1.79 -2.43
N GLY A 278 22.88 0.80 -2.54
CA GLY A 278 24.32 0.99 -2.58
C GLY A 278 24.94 1.22 -1.19
N ASP A 279 24.19 1.01 -0.12
CA ASP A 279 24.63 1.13 1.27
C ASP A 279 24.18 -0.12 2.05
N SER A 280 25.12 -0.95 2.47
CA SER A 280 24.88 -2.13 3.32
C SER A 280 25.17 -1.88 4.80
N GLY A 281 25.45 -0.63 5.19
CA GLY A 281 25.76 -0.25 6.56
C GLY A 281 24.58 -0.46 7.53
N PRO A 282 24.83 -0.38 8.85
CA PRO A 282 23.77 -0.50 9.83
C PRO A 282 22.72 0.61 9.74
N VAL A 283 21.44 0.24 9.83
CA VAL A 283 20.29 1.15 9.84
C VAL A 283 19.54 1.10 11.17
N GLY A 284 18.83 2.18 11.49
CA GLY A 284 17.91 2.24 12.61
C GLY A 284 16.45 2.13 12.17
N VAL A 285 15.57 2.12 13.17
CA VAL A 285 14.14 2.35 12.98
C VAL A 285 13.91 3.85 12.87
N THR A 286 13.35 4.31 11.75
CA THR A 286 13.03 5.72 11.52
C THR A 286 11.53 5.92 11.58
N VAL A 287 11.07 6.78 12.49
CA VAL A 287 9.65 7.05 12.77
C VAL A 287 9.45 8.55 13.05
N PRO A 288 8.22 9.08 12.91
CA PRO A 288 7.92 10.41 13.43
C PRO A 288 8.06 10.43 14.96
N SER A 289 8.46 11.57 15.51
CA SER A 289 8.53 11.78 16.96
C SER A 289 7.14 11.91 17.60
N GLU A 290 6.14 12.35 16.82
CA GLU A 290 4.73 12.30 17.22
C GLU A 290 4.30 10.84 17.42
N ARG A 291 3.64 10.57 18.55
CA ARG A 291 3.20 9.22 18.90
C ARG A 291 2.10 8.74 17.96
N TYR A 292 2.10 7.43 17.73
CA TYR A 292 0.99 6.75 17.06
C TYR A 292 -0.29 6.88 17.91
N ALA A 293 -1.44 7.12 17.27
CA ALA A 293 -2.71 7.22 17.97
C ALA A 293 -3.04 5.95 18.78
N PHE A 294 -3.52 6.10 20.00
CA PHE A 294 -3.78 4.97 20.88
C PHE A 294 -4.78 3.98 20.26
N GLY A 295 -4.45 2.69 20.32
CA GLY A 295 -5.27 1.62 19.78
C GLY A 295 -4.53 0.28 19.78
N ILE A 296 -5.08 -0.71 19.08
CA ILE A 296 -4.50 -2.05 19.09
C ILE A 296 -3.11 -2.05 18.43
N ILE A 297 -2.95 -1.33 17.31
CA ILE A 297 -1.65 -1.23 16.63
C ILE A 297 -0.60 -0.55 17.49
N SER A 298 -0.92 0.54 18.22
CA SER A 298 0.08 1.18 19.08
C SER A 298 0.58 0.25 20.19
N VAL A 299 -0.33 -0.55 20.78
CA VAL A 299 0.03 -1.55 21.80
C VAL A 299 0.94 -2.63 21.22
N LEU A 300 0.67 -3.12 20.00
CA LEU A 300 1.53 -4.10 19.33
C LEU A 300 2.90 -3.51 18.93
N MET A 301 2.95 -2.23 18.56
CA MET A 301 4.21 -1.54 18.30
C MET A 301 5.05 -1.41 19.57
N ASP A 302 4.44 -1.04 20.70
CA ASP A 302 5.14 -1.00 21.99
C ASP A 302 5.64 -2.39 22.40
N TYR A 303 4.85 -3.44 22.15
CA TYR A 303 5.27 -4.82 22.39
C TYR A 303 6.50 -5.22 21.56
N THR A 304 6.48 -4.95 20.25
CA THR A 304 7.58 -5.34 19.34
C THR A 304 8.84 -4.50 19.52
N THR A 305 8.74 -3.33 20.13
CA THR A 305 9.89 -2.47 20.45
C THR A 305 10.47 -2.69 21.85
N PHE A 306 9.76 -3.42 22.72
CA PHE A 306 10.19 -3.78 24.08
C PHE A 306 11.62 -4.37 24.10
N PRO A 307 12.47 -4.01 25.09
CA PRO A 307 12.15 -3.23 26.30
C PRO A 307 12.16 -1.71 26.13
N LYS A 308 12.42 -1.19 24.93
CA LYS A 308 12.48 0.26 24.68
C LYS A 308 11.20 0.72 24.02
N ALA A 309 10.68 1.88 24.40
CA ALA A 309 9.60 2.50 23.63
C ALA A 309 10.09 2.87 22.21
N LEU A 310 9.13 3.12 21.31
CA LEU A 310 9.43 3.80 20.05
C LEU A 310 10.25 5.07 20.30
N PRO A 311 11.29 5.33 19.48
CA PRO A 311 12.12 6.50 19.68
C PRO A 311 11.30 7.78 19.51
N THR A 312 11.67 8.83 20.24
CA THR A 312 11.12 10.18 20.10
C THR A 312 12.22 11.21 20.31
N SER A 313 12.08 12.39 19.73
CA SER A 313 13.01 13.51 19.89
C SER A 313 12.30 14.86 19.70
N ALA A 314 13.03 15.97 19.82
CA ALA A 314 12.50 17.30 19.52
C ALA A 314 12.31 17.58 18.01
N SER A 315 12.97 16.80 17.15
CA SER A 315 12.78 16.91 15.69
C SER A 315 11.50 16.20 15.25
N THR A 316 10.96 16.54 14.09
CA THR A 316 9.80 15.89 13.49
C THR A 316 10.01 14.38 13.32
N TRP A 317 11.20 13.97 12.89
CA TRP A 317 11.59 12.57 12.76
C TRP A 317 12.69 12.20 13.75
N THR A 318 12.75 10.91 14.05
CA THR A 318 13.81 10.34 14.85
C THR A 318 14.25 9.00 14.31
N VAL A 319 15.55 8.74 14.42
CA VAL A 319 16.13 7.41 14.19
C VAL A 319 16.47 6.83 15.56
N SER A 320 16.16 5.55 15.79
CA SER A 320 16.45 4.82 17.03
C SER A 320 17.93 4.95 17.47
N ARG A 321 18.29 4.54 18.68
CA ARG A 321 19.71 4.33 19.04
C ARG A 321 20.22 2.98 18.53
N SER A 322 19.37 1.96 18.65
CA SER A 322 19.68 0.61 18.21
C SER A 322 19.81 0.56 16.69
N ARG A 323 20.85 -0.12 16.20
CA ARG A 323 21.16 -0.30 14.79
C ARG A 323 21.21 -1.78 14.46
N GLY A 324 20.86 -2.13 13.22
CA GLY A 324 21.07 -3.48 12.70
C GLY A 324 21.45 -3.45 11.24
N VAL A 325 22.00 -4.56 10.78
CA VAL A 325 22.10 -4.89 9.35
C VAL A 325 20.99 -5.87 9.02
N GLY A 326 20.75 -6.11 7.74
CA GLY A 326 19.91 -7.22 7.34
C GLY A 326 20.29 -7.75 5.98
N GLY A 327 19.70 -8.87 5.63
CA GLY A 327 19.85 -9.47 4.32
C GLY A 327 18.75 -10.50 4.06
N CYS A 328 18.42 -10.69 2.79
CA CYS A 328 17.47 -11.71 2.40
C CYS A 328 18.05 -13.11 2.66
N SER A 329 17.24 -13.97 3.27
CA SER A 329 17.60 -15.36 3.52
C SER A 329 16.39 -16.25 3.38
N GLU A 330 16.62 -17.46 2.90
CA GLU A 330 15.60 -18.50 2.82
C GLU A 330 15.92 -19.61 3.80
N VAL A 331 15.02 -19.86 4.75
CA VAL A 331 15.15 -20.94 5.73
C VAL A 331 13.80 -21.62 5.86
N ASN A 332 13.75 -22.95 5.79
CA ASN A 332 12.51 -23.73 5.86
C ASN A 332 11.44 -23.23 4.86
N ARG A 333 11.86 -22.88 3.63
CA ARG A 333 11.02 -22.27 2.57
C ARG A 333 10.41 -20.89 2.91
N HIS A 334 10.86 -20.26 3.99
CA HIS A 334 10.49 -18.89 4.32
C HIS A 334 11.58 -17.94 3.82
N SER A 335 11.26 -17.18 2.79
CA SER A 335 12.10 -16.12 2.21
C SER A 335 11.83 -14.81 2.92
N MET A 336 12.73 -14.37 3.79
CA MET A 336 12.55 -13.24 4.70
C MET A 336 13.80 -12.34 4.73
N TYR A 337 13.60 -11.05 4.98
CA TYR A 337 14.70 -10.12 5.26
C TYR A 337 15.07 -10.19 6.74
N ARG A 338 16.20 -10.84 7.02
CA ARG A 338 16.63 -11.12 8.39
C ARG A 338 17.42 -9.98 8.99
N ILE A 339 16.87 -9.39 10.04
CA ILE A 339 17.47 -8.31 10.82
C ILE A 339 18.45 -8.90 11.83
N ARG A 340 19.68 -8.36 11.85
CA ARG A 340 20.70 -8.64 12.86
C ARG A 340 21.14 -7.34 13.49
N LEU A 341 20.86 -7.19 14.78
CA LEU A 341 21.25 -6.00 15.53
C LEU A 341 22.77 -5.98 15.74
N THR A 342 23.36 -4.81 15.54
CA THR A 342 24.80 -4.57 15.74
C THR A 342 25.22 -4.72 17.20
N VAL A 343 24.32 -4.35 18.12
CA VAL A 343 24.44 -4.62 19.54
C VAL A 343 23.30 -5.56 19.90
N PRO A 344 23.59 -6.76 20.45
CA PRO A 344 22.56 -7.69 20.88
C PRO A 344 21.58 -7.03 21.85
N GLN A 345 20.30 -7.04 21.49
CA GLN A 345 19.20 -6.66 22.36
C GLN A 345 17.97 -7.48 21.94
N PRO A 346 17.09 -7.83 22.88
CA PRO A 346 15.85 -8.52 22.54
C PRO A 346 14.96 -7.59 21.71
N ILE A 347 14.32 -8.18 20.70
CA ILE A 347 13.19 -7.63 19.96
C ILE A 347 12.11 -8.69 20.06
N ASN A 348 10.91 -8.29 20.48
CA ASN A 348 9.80 -9.23 20.48
C ASN A 348 9.24 -9.36 19.06
N GLU A 349 9.02 -10.59 18.63
CA GLU A 349 8.31 -10.89 17.39
C GLU A 349 6.83 -11.12 17.67
N LEU A 350 5.98 -10.76 16.72
CA LEU A 350 4.57 -11.11 16.75
C LEU A 350 4.40 -12.58 16.33
N PRO A 351 3.62 -13.39 17.06
CA PRO A 351 3.36 -14.77 16.69
C PRO A 351 2.90 -14.89 15.22
N LEU A 352 3.55 -15.79 14.47
CA LEU A 352 3.34 -16.04 13.02
C LEU A 352 3.68 -14.87 12.08
N MET A 353 4.06 -13.70 12.60
CA MET A 353 4.27 -12.48 11.81
C MET A 353 5.71 -11.96 11.87
N GLY A 354 6.57 -12.50 12.73
CA GLY A 354 7.96 -12.02 12.86
C GLY A 354 8.00 -10.56 13.32
N THR A 355 8.83 -9.74 12.69
CA THR A 355 8.92 -8.30 12.98
C THR A 355 8.06 -7.45 12.05
N HIS A 356 6.89 -7.94 11.62
CA HIS A 356 5.99 -7.29 10.65
C HIS A 356 5.73 -5.78 10.83
N LEU A 357 5.73 -5.28 12.06
CA LEU A 357 5.54 -3.85 12.34
C LEU A 357 6.79 -2.99 12.03
N LEU A 358 7.91 -3.62 11.70
CA LEU A 358 9.18 -2.99 11.34
C LEU A 358 9.49 -3.06 9.84
N ASP A 359 8.70 -3.77 9.03
CA ASP A 359 9.01 -4.04 7.61
C ASP A 359 9.35 -2.78 6.81
N VAL A 360 8.64 -1.69 7.09
CA VAL A 360 8.82 -0.39 6.43
C VAL A 360 9.81 0.49 7.20
N ASN A 361 9.71 0.52 8.54
CA ASN A 361 10.39 1.53 9.36
C ASN A 361 11.85 1.17 9.70
N PHE A 362 12.23 -0.11 9.67
CA PHE A 362 13.62 -0.52 9.78
C PHE A 362 14.36 -0.24 8.48
N GLY A 363 15.16 0.84 8.47
CA GLY A 363 15.80 1.30 7.24
C GLY A 363 14.88 2.09 6.29
N LEU A 364 13.86 2.79 6.79
CA LEU A 364 12.98 3.63 5.96
C LEU A 364 13.75 4.61 5.07
N ASP A 365 14.79 5.26 5.60
CA ASP A 365 15.64 6.17 4.81
C ASP A 365 16.35 5.46 3.65
N ARG A 366 16.66 4.16 3.82
CA ARG A 366 17.20 3.33 2.75
C ARG A 366 16.17 3.08 1.66
N LEU A 367 14.91 2.80 2.01
CA LEU A 367 13.82 2.67 1.04
C LEU A 367 13.56 3.97 0.28
N VAL A 368 13.57 5.12 0.97
CA VAL A 368 13.44 6.44 0.33
C VAL A 368 14.62 6.74 -0.59
N SER A 369 15.84 6.33 -0.21
CA SER A 369 17.02 6.42 -1.08
C SER A 369 16.86 5.58 -2.35
N ILE A 370 16.40 4.33 -2.24
CA ILE A 370 16.12 3.49 -3.41
C ILE A 370 15.08 4.17 -4.31
N ALA A 371 13.94 4.61 -3.76
CA ALA A 371 12.89 5.28 -4.53
C ALA A 371 13.40 6.55 -5.24
N THR A 372 14.28 7.32 -4.58
CA THR A 372 14.91 8.51 -5.16
C THR A 372 15.81 8.15 -6.34
N GLN A 373 16.63 7.09 -6.21
CA GLN A 373 17.50 6.61 -7.28
C GLN A 373 16.70 6.07 -8.47
N GLN A 374 15.62 5.32 -8.21
CA GLN A 374 14.68 4.87 -9.24
C GLN A 374 14.02 6.03 -9.96
N SER A 375 13.60 7.06 -9.21
CA SER A 375 12.98 8.27 -9.77
C SER A 375 13.95 9.04 -10.67
N ALA A 376 15.21 9.14 -10.28
CA ALA A 376 16.24 9.77 -11.10
C ALA A 376 16.48 8.99 -12.40
N ALA A 377 16.60 7.66 -12.32
CA ALA A 377 16.81 6.81 -13.48
C ALA A 377 15.59 6.81 -14.43
N TRP A 378 14.36 6.75 -13.90
CA TRP A 378 13.13 6.80 -14.70
C TRP A 378 13.01 8.11 -15.49
N ARG A 379 13.48 9.24 -14.93
CA ARG A 379 13.45 10.54 -15.62
C ARG A 379 14.50 10.69 -16.70
N ALA A 380 15.57 9.92 -16.65
CA ALA A 380 16.69 10.00 -17.58
C ALA A 380 16.51 9.08 -18.80
N ARG A 381 15.40 8.34 -18.89
CA ARG A 381 15.15 7.33 -19.93
C ARG A 381 14.75 7.88 -21.29
#